data_AF-A0A7C6N6T6-F1
#
_entry.id   AF-A0A7C6N6T6-F1
#
_cell.length_a   1.000
_cell.length_b   1.000
_cell.length_c   1.000
_cell.angle_alpha   90.00
_cell.angle_beta   90.00
_cell.angle_gamma   90.00
#
_symmetry.space_group_name_H-M   'P 1'
#
loop_
_entity.id
_entity.type
_entity.pdbx_description
1 polymer ?
#
loop_
_entity_poly.entity_id
_entity_poly.type
_entity_poly.pdbx_seq_one_letter_code
_entity_poly.pdbx_strand_id
1 'polypeptide(L)'
;MIISSQQVKSIIKAYGVSGTRKNLPEEEKTAVSRKDSLEISREAKELSTIRQIINKTPEVRSEKVATIKEAIANGTYQVDSNEVAHRMIVRSLVDRIVAGEQDE
;
A
#
# COMPACT_ATOMS: atom_id res chain seq x y z
N MET A 1 -2.22 -0.13 13.80
CA MET A 1 -2.11 -0.02 12.33
C MET A 1 -1.78 1.43 11.97
N ILE A 2 -0.54 1.73 11.53
CA ILE A 2 -0.17 3.09 11.10
C ILE A 2 -0.41 3.16 9.60
N ILE A 3 -1.46 3.86 9.19
CA ILE A 3 -1.78 4.08 7.78
C ILE A 3 -0.75 5.09 7.24
N SER A 4 0.01 4.72 6.22
CA SER A 4 1.03 5.58 5.61
C SER A 4 0.37 6.61 4.69
N SER A 5 0.77 7.87 4.81
CA SER A 5 0.27 8.97 3.95
C SER A 5 0.60 8.75 2.47
N GLN A 6 1.63 7.95 2.15
CA GLN A 6 1.95 7.56 0.79
C GLN A 6 0.92 6.56 0.23
N GLN A 7 0.45 5.63 1.05
CA GLN A 7 -0.57 4.65 0.64
C GLN A 7 -1.88 5.37 0.31
N VAL A 8 -2.27 6.37 1.09
CA VAL A 8 -3.46 7.19 0.82
C VAL A 8 -3.35 7.94 -0.52
N LYS A 9 -2.17 8.50 -0.83
CA LYS A 9 -1.92 9.20 -2.11
C LYS A 9 -2.07 8.27 -3.33
N SER A 10 -1.62 7.02 -3.23
CA SER A 10 -1.72 6.05 -4.32
C SER A 10 -3.18 5.71 -4.64
N ILE A 11 -4.04 5.62 -3.63
CA ILE A 11 -5.47 5.36 -3.80
C ILE A 11 -6.13 6.58 -4.47
N ILE A 12 -5.83 7.80 -4.03
CA ILE A 12 -6.33 9.03 -4.68
C ILE A 12 -5.91 9.09 -6.15
N LYS A 13 -4.69 8.66 -6.51
CA LYS A 13 -4.22 8.64 -7.90
C LYS A 13 -4.91 7.57 -8.73
N ALA A 14 -5.18 6.39 -8.17
CA ALA A 14 -5.88 5.31 -8.87
C ALA A 14 -7.33 5.69 -9.20
N TYR A 15 -7.99 6.44 -8.31
CA TYR A 15 -9.39 6.86 -8.48
C TYR A 15 -9.54 8.25 -9.11
N GLY A 16 -8.48 9.07 -9.14
CA GLY A 16 -8.55 10.52 -9.40
C GLY A 16 -7.91 11.06 -10.67
N VAL A 17 -7.74 10.27 -11.74
CA VAL A 17 -7.36 10.81 -13.06
C VAL A 17 -7.91 9.95 -14.22
N SER A 18 -9.23 9.83 -14.28
CA SER A 18 -9.92 9.42 -15.51
C SER A 18 -10.11 10.68 -16.38
N GLY A 19 -9.12 10.98 -17.20
CA GLY A 19 -9.16 12.19 -18.03
C GLY A 19 -7.97 12.37 -18.94
N THR A 20 -7.73 11.40 -19.85
CA THR A 20 -7.38 11.60 -21.28
C THR A 20 -6.90 10.28 -21.88
N ARG A 21 -7.79 9.60 -22.62
CA ARG A 21 -7.40 8.64 -23.67
C ARG A 21 -7.01 9.43 -24.92
N LYS A 22 -5.80 9.24 -25.48
CA LYS A 22 -5.59 9.29 -26.94
C LYS A 22 -4.21 8.78 -27.40
N ASN A 23 -4.24 7.72 -28.22
CA ASN A 23 -3.35 7.29 -29.32
C ASN A 23 -1.92 6.78 -29.06
N LEU A 24 -1.67 5.54 -29.50
CA LEU A 24 -0.42 5.10 -30.16
C LEU A 24 -0.75 4.03 -31.22
N PRO A 25 -0.07 3.99 -32.39
CA PRO A 25 -0.53 3.25 -33.57
C PRO A 25 -0.18 1.75 -33.54
N GLU A 26 -0.99 1.02 -34.30
CA GLU A 26 -0.99 -0.41 -34.54
C GLU A 26 0.04 -0.77 -35.62
N GLU A 27 0.95 -1.70 -35.35
CA GLU A 27 1.82 -2.34 -36.36
C GLU A 27 1.63 -3.86 -36.36
N GLU A 28 1.69 -4.40 -37.57
CA GLU A 28 1.10 -5.66 -38.03
C GLU A 28 1.78 -6.96 -37.56
N LYS A 29 1.00 -8.03 -37.65
CA LYS A 29 1.30 -9.41 -37.23
C LYS A 29 2.32 -10.09 -38.14
N THR A 30 3.28 -10.82 -37.56
CA THR A 30 3.86 -12.02 -38.18
C THR A 30 3.80 -13.21 -37.23
N ALA A 31 3.23 -14.31 -37.73
CA ALA A 31 3.01 -15.54 -37.00
C ALA A 31 4.28 -16.40 -37.01
N VAL A 32 4.91 -16.57 -35.85
CA VAL A 32 5.95 -17.57 -35.61
C VAL A 32 5.58 -18.34 -34.35
N SER A 33 5.49 -19.66 -34.50
CA SER A 33 5.25 -20.70 -33.49
C SER A 33 5.53 -20.25 -32.05
N ARG A 34 4.46 -19.82 -31.36
CA ARG A 34 4.51 -19.33 -30.00
C ARG A 34 4.59 -20.54 -29.05
N LYS A 35 5.81 -21.00 -28.76
CA LYS A 35 6.08 -21.61 -27.44
C LYS A 35 5.59 -20.58 -26.44
N ASP A 36 4.60 -20.93 -25.60
CA ASP A 36 4.14 -20.09 -24.50
C ASP A 36 5.30 -19.91 -23.51
N SER A 37 6.17 -18.97 -23.85
CA SER A 37 7.19 -18.39 -22.99
C SER A 37 6.43 -17.51 -22.03
N LEU A 38 6.32 -17.95 -20.78
CA LEU A 38 5.83 -17.13 -19.68
C LEU A 38 6.86 -16.01 -19.44
N GLU A 39 6.82 -14.96 -20.26
CA GLU A 39 7.61 -13.75 -20.07
C GLU A 39 7.01 -12.98 -18.90
N ILE A 40 7.36 -13.41 -17.69
CA ILE A 40 7.08 -12.64 -16.48
C ILE A 40 7.79 -11.29 -16.64
N SER A 41 7.02 -10.21 -16.78
CA SER A 41 7.57 -8.87 -16.85
C SER A 41 8.44 -8.59 -15.60
N ARG A 42 9.42 -7.71 -15.73
CA ARG A 42 10.34 -7.39 -14.61
C ARG A 42 9.56 -6.90 -13.39
N GLU A 43 8.52 -6.10 -13.63
CA GLU A 43 7.62 -5.54 -12.62
C GLU A 43 6.81 -6.65 -11.92
N ALA A 44 6.34 -7.66 -12.65
CA ALA A 44 5.61 -8.79 -12.06
C ALA A 44 6.51 -9.65 -11.16
N LYS A 45 7.79 -9.82 -11.53
CA LYS A 45 8.79 -10.52 -10.71
C LYS A 45 9.12 -9.74 -9.44
N GLU A 46 9.26 -8.42 -9.53
CA GLU A 46 9.46 -7.54 -8.38
C GLU A 46 8.27 -7.59 -7.43
N LEU A 47 7.04 -7.51 -7.95
CA LEU A 47 5.82 -7.60 -7.15
C LEU A 47 5.70 -8.95 -6.42
N SER A 48 6.02 -10.06 -7.09
CA SER A 48 6.04 -11.39 -6.47
C SER A 48 7.06 -11.46 -5.32
N THR A 49 8.24 -10.90 -5.52
CA THR A 49 9.30 -10.84 -4.50
C THR A 49 8.86 -10.00 -3.30
N ILE A 50 8.25 -8.83 -3.55
CA ILE A 50 7.71 -7.96 -2.50
C ILE A 50 6.62 -8.69 -1.70
N ARG A 51 5.69 -9.38 -2.36
CA ARG A 51 4.64 -10.18 -1.69
C ARG A 51 5.24 -11.28 -0.82
N GLN A 52 6.27 -11.99 -1.31
CA GLN A 52 6.96 -13.01 -0.52
C GLN A 52 7.65 -12.41 0.72
N ILE A 53 8.26 -11.24 0.61
CA ILE A 53 8.90 -10.55 1.74
C ILE A 53 7.85 -10.11 2.77
N ILE A 54 6.72 -9.56 2.31
CA ILE A 54 5.62 -9.16 3.20
C ILE A 54 5.10 -10.39 3.98
N ASN A 55 4.88 -11.52 3.30
CA ASN A 55 4.40 -12.74 3.94
C ASN A 55 5.41 -13.34 4.95
N LYS A 56 6.71 -13.12 4.74
CA LYS A 56 7.76 -13.55 5.68
C LYS A 56 8.00 -12.55 6.80
N THR A 57 7.47 -11.33 6.69
CA THR A 57 7.65 -10.31 7.71
C THR A 57 6.77 -10.67 8.91
N PRO A 58 7.33 -10.69 10.13
CA PRO A 58 6.54 -10.99 11.31
C PRO A 58 5.45 -9.93 11.50
N GLU A 59 4.24 -10.39 11.83
CA GLU A 59 3.09 -9.52 12.10
C GLU A 59 3.40 -8.53 13.24
N VAL A 60 4.16 -8.97 14.24
CA VAL A 60 4.58 -8.17 15.39
C VAL A 60 6.05 -7.83 15.30
N ARG A 61 6.37 -6.53 15.37
CA ARG A 61 7.73 -6.01 15.49
C ARG A 61 8.16 -6.00 16.96
N SER A 62 8.55 -7.16 17.49
CA SER A 62 8.87 -7.35 18.92
C SER A 62 9.88 -6.35 19.48
N GLU A 63 10.93 -6.02 18.74
CA GLU A 63 11.94 -5.02 19.13
C GLU A 63 11.31 -3.65 19.38
N LYS A 64 10.49 -3.16 18.44
CA LYS A 64 9.80 -1.88 18.56
C LYS A 64 8.85 -1.86 19.76
N VAL A 65 8.17 -2.98 20.03
CA VAL A 65 7.29 -3.12 21.20
C VAL A 65 8.10 -3.05 22.50
N ALA A 66 9.26 -3.72 22.56
CA ALA A 66 10.13 -3.69 23.72
C ALA A 66 10.62 -2.26 24.02
N THR A 67 11.12 -1.54 23.02
CA THR A 67 11.57 -0.15 23.18
C THR A 67 10.47 0.78 23.69
N ILE A 68 9.25 0.63 23.17
CA ILE A 68 8.11 1.45 23.62
C ILE A 68 7.73 1.09 25.06
N LYS A 69 7.70 -0.21 25.41
CA LYS A 69 7.42 -0.64 26.78
C LYS A 69 8.43 -0.09 27.78
N GLU A 70 9.70 -0.09 27.41
CA GLU A 70 10.77 0.49 28.23
C GLU A 70 10.60 2.01 28.39
N ALA A 71 10.32 2.74 27.30
CA ALA A 71 10.05 4.18 27.38
C ALA A 71 8.84 4.51 28.27
N ILE A 72 7.80 3.67 28.26
CA ILE A 72 6.64 3.80 29.15
C ILE A 72 7.06 3.56 30.61
N ALA A 73 7.81 2.48 30.88
CA ALA A 73 8.26 2.15 32.23
C ALA A 73 9.18 3.24 32.82
N ASN A 74 10.03 3.84 31.99
CA ASN A 74 10.92 4.93 32.37
C ASN A 74 10.22 6.30 32.45
N GLY A 75 8.93 6.38 32.12
CA GLY A 75 8.15 7.64 32.11
C GLY A 75 8.57 8.64 31.03
N THR A 76 9.40 8.23 30.06
CA THR A 76 9.89 9.08 28.97
C THR A 76 9.01 9.01 27.72
N TYR A 77 8.00 8.14 27.72
CA TYR A 77 7.01 8.09 26.65
C TYR A 77 6.04 9.28 26.71
N GLN A 78 6.25 10.25 25.83
CA GLN A 78 5.38 11.43 25.71
C GLN A 78 4.33 11.22 24.63
N VAL A 79 3.07 11.52 24.96
CA VAL A 79 1.95 11.45 24.01
C VAL A 79 1.56 12.86 23.58
N ASP A 80 1.66 13.13 22.27
CA ASP A 80 1.17 14.38 21.69
C ASP A 80 -0.34 14.28 21.39
N SER A 81 -1.12 15.13 22.07
CA SER A 81 -2.58 15.17 21.90
C SER A 81 -3.01 15.59 20.50
N ASN A 82 -2.25 16.45 19.82
CA ASN A 82 -2.53 16.85 18.44
C ASN A 82 -2.30 15.70 17.48
N GLU A 83 -1.23 14.92 17.68
CA GLU A 83 -0.97 13.74 16.85
C GLU A 83 -2.10 12.71 17.02
N VAL A 84 -2.54 12.46 18.25
CA VAL A 84 -3.65 11.55 18.54
C VAL A 84 -4.93 12.00 17.82
N ALA A 85 -5.33 13.27 17.98
CA ALA A 85 -6.51 13.81 17.31
C ALA A 85 -6.43 13.71 15.78
N HIS A 86 -5.27 14.04 15.21
CA HIS A 86 -5.02 13.91 13.78
C HIS A 86 -5.17 12.45 13.30
N ARG A 87 -4.61 11.49 14.05
CA ARG A 87 -4.72 10.05 13.73
C ARG A 87 -6.16 9.56 13.79
N MET A 88 -6.96 10.04 14.73
CA MET A 88 -8.38 9.71 14.83
C MET A 88 -9.16 10.20 13.60
N ILE A 89 -8.93 11.44 13.17
CA ILE A 89 -9.58 12.00 11.97
C ILE A 89 -9.18 11.22 10.72
N VAL A 90 -7.88 11.00 10.50
CA VAL A 90 -7.39 10.22 9.35
C VAL A 90 -7.98 8.83 9.34
N ARG A 91 -8.08 8.17 10.51
CA ARG A 91 -8.68 6.85 10.61
C ARG A 91 -10.16 6.86 10.21
N SER A 92 -10.93 7.83 10.72
CA SER A 92 -12.35 7.99 10.38
C SER A 92 -12.58 8.23 8.88
N LEU A 93 -11.72 9.03 8.24
CA LEU A 93 -11.78 9.25 6.80
C LEU A 93 -11.49 7.98 6.00
N VAL A 94 -10.50 7.19 6.42
CA VAL A 94 -10.18 5.92 5.77
C VAL A 94 -11.30 4.90 5.95
N ASP A 95 -11.84 4.77 7.16
CA ASP A 95 -12.95 3.86 7.43
C ASP A 95 -14.18 4.22 6.57
N ARG A 96 -14.44 5.52 6.31
CA ARG A 96 -15.51 5.95 5.38
C ARG A 96 -15.23 5.54 3.93
N ILE A 97 -13.99 5.69 3.46
CA ILE A 97 -13.61 5.32 2.09
C ILE A 97 -13.77 3.80 1.89
N VAL A 98 -13.28 3.01 2.84
CA VAL A 98 -13.33 1.54 2.77
C VAL A 98 -14.76 1.01 2.98
N ALA A 99 -15.54 1.61 3.88
CA ALA A 99 -16.93 1.20 4.10
C ALA A 99 -17.85 1.57 2.94
N GLY A 100 -17.56 2.66 2.20
CA GLY A 100 -18.31 3.05 1.00
C GLY A 100 -18.15 2.11 -0.20
N GLU A 101 -17.22 1.15 -0.15
CA GLU A 101 -16.99 0.15 -1.22
C GLU A 101 -17.65 -1.21 -0.93
N GLN A 102 -18.34 -1.39 0.21
CA GLN A 102 -18.97 -2.68 0.57
C GLN A 102 -20.48 -2.75 0.31
N ASP A 103 -21.08 -1.68 -0.22
CA ASP A 103 -22.46 -1.67 -0.70
C ASP A 103 -22.51 -1.78 -2.25
N GLU A 104 -22.05 -2.91 -2.80
CA GLU A 104 -22.40 -3.40 -4.16
C GLU A 104 -22.20 -4.92 -4.24
#